data_AF-A0A286GTY9-F1
#
_entry.id   AF-A0A286GTY9-F1
#
_cell.length_a   1.000
_cell.length_b   1.000
_cell.length_c   1.000
_cell.angle_alpha   90.00
_cell.angle_beta   90.00
_cell.angle_gamma   90.00
#
_symmetry.space_group_name_H-M   'P 1'
#
loop_
_entity.id
_entity.type
_entity.pdbx_description
1 polymer ?
#
loop_
_entity_poly.entity_id
_entity_poly.type
_entity_poly.pdbx_seq_one_letter_code
_entity_poly.pdbx_strand_id
1 'polypeptide(L)'
;MGRSICRAGPDRWSRKAVTGMAGTRRRRRAGRLAVIGTAAALAVTVVGPAGVASAAPGGPSDGQLAAATQAAEDTAAQVGRFLEQMGAAQAAMDDANARATRASEQVAVQQQALDSAQAGAQAADAAAEQAQADLAAARQTVASFARTSYMSGSTSPLLEALLTSGGPAQAMERAALLDAARDHRSAVLSDVSAAQGRAAEARAAAQEAVTAAEGARQEAAAALASAETARAGAAQLVTDLRTTQTAMQAQLDRVRADLVQLEEQRRAAEQVAAPVAPPAPRPSTGAPVPAPVPVPVPVAGHDWDAVARCESGGNWSSNTGNGYYGGLQFSPSTWSGFGGGDYAPRADLATKQQQIAVAEKVLAVQGPGAWPTCGRSL
;
A
#
# COMPACT_ATOMS: atom_id res chain seq x y z
N MET A 1 32.23 2.96 -54.96
CA MET A 1 30.98 3.12 -55.75
C MET A 1 29.85 2.51 -54.92
N GLY A 2 29.09 3.20 -54.07
CA GLY A 2 28.62 4.59 -54.11
C GLY A 2 27.24 4.67 -54.75
N ARG A 3 26.21 4.07 -54.14
CA ARG A 3 24.80 4.28 -54.54
C ARG A 3 23.89 4.47 -53.34
N SER A 4 23.76 5.74 -53.00
CA SER A 4 22.72 6.33 -52.18
C SER A 4 21.37 6.23 -52.90
N ILE A 5 20.33 5.76 -52.21
CA ILE A 5 18.94 6.00 -52.60
C ILE A 5 18.29 6.74 -51.44
N CYS A 6 18.04 8.03 -51.66
CA CYS A 6 17.13 8.86 -50.89
C CYS A 6 15.71 8.72 -51.44
N ARG A 7 14.72 8.58 -50.56
CA ARG A 7 13.34 9.16 -50.67
C ARG A 7 12.67 9.00 -49.30
N ALA A 8 12.42 10.12 -48.62
CA ALA A 8 11.09 10.73 -48.39
C ALA A 8 10.23 9.87 -47.44
N GLY A 9 9.74 10.29 -46.27
CA GLY A 9 9.42 11.60 -45.67
C GLY A 9 8.20 11.31 -44.76
N PRO A 10 8.05 11.93 -43.57
CA PRO A 10 7.13 11.43 -42.53
C PRO A 10 5.68 11.91 -42.75
N ASP A 11 4.74 10.96 -42.84
CA ASP A 11 3.32 11.28 -42.96
C ASP A 11 2.71 11.69 -41.61
N ARG A 12 2.44 12.99 -41.57
CA ARG A 12 1.73 13.79 -40.59
C ARG A 12 0.23 13.41 -40.62
N TRP A 13 -0.24 12.61 -39.67
CA TRP A 13 -1.67 12.43 -39.44
C TRP A 13 -2.22 13.55 -38.55
N SER A 14 -2.81 14.53 -39.24
CA SER A 14 -3.57 15.63 -38.67
C SER A 14 -4.92 15.17 -38.12
N ARG A 15 -5.18 15.66 -36.91
CA ARG A 15 -6.48 15.82 -36.24
C ARG A 15 -7.64 16.05 -37.22
N LYS A 16 -8.70 15.23 -37.10
CA LYS A 16 -10.06 15.66 -37.40
C LYS A 16 -10.86 15.72 -36.10
N ALA A 17 -11.31 16.92 -35.79
CA ALA A 17 -12.28 17.22 -34.77
C ALA A 17 -13.65 16.66 -35.18
N VAL A 18 -14.31 15.95 -34.25
CA VAL A 18 -15.75 15.70 -34.30
C VAL A 18 -16.38 16.54 -33.18
N THR A 19 -17.09 17.59 -33.60
CA THR A 19 -17.96 18.43 -32.80
C THR A 19 -19.40 17.90 -32.80
N GLY A 20 -20.06 17.94 -31.63
CA GLY A 20 -21.50 17.76 -31.42
C GLY A 20 -21.82 16.35 -30.91
N MET A 21 -22.53 16.11 -29.80
CA MET A 21 -23.65 16.87 -29.23
C MET A 21 -23.98 16.33 -27.81
N ALA A 22 -24.42 17.23 -26.92
CA ALA A 22 -25.47 17.08 -25.92
C ALA A 22 -25.50 15.89 -24.91
N GLY A 23 -25.41 16.26 -23.63
CA GLY A 23 -26.24 15.72 -22.53
C GLY A 23 -25.93 14.28 -22.10
N THR A 24 -25.25 14.05 -20.98
CA THR A 24 -25.86 14.23 -19.66
C THR A 24 -24.76 14.17 -18.60
N ARG A 25 -24.56 15.28 -17.86
CA ARG A 25 -23.73 15.27 -16.65
C ARG A 25 -24.44 14.45 -15.58
N ARG A 26 -24.15 13.15 -15.51
CA ARG A 26 -24.52 12.32 -14.36
C ARG A 26 -23.67 12.78 -13.17
N ARG A 27 -24.24 13.69 -12.36
CA ARG A 27 -23.65 14.12 -11.09
C ARG A 27 -23.34 12.88 -10.26
N ARG A 28 -22.06 12.65 -10.02
CA ARG A 28 -21.57 11.71 -9.01
C ARG A 28 -22.16 12.12 -7.66
N ARG A 29 -23.19 11.41 -7.19
CA ARG A 29 -23.53 11.39 -5.77
C ARG A 29 -22.55 10.45 -5.10
N ALA A 30 -21.36 10.96 -4.77
CA ALA A 30 -20.55 10.35 -3.73
C ALA A 30 -21.36 10.53 -2.44
N GLY A 31 -21.98 9.45 -1.98
CA GLY A 31 -22.58 9.39 -0.66
C GLY A 31 -21.46 9.55 0.35
N ARG A 32 -21.24 10.79 0.79
CA ARG A 32 -20.53 11.07 2.03
C ARG A 32 -21.39 10.47 3.13
N LEU A 33 -21.07 9.24 3.55
CA LEU A 33 -21.36 8.80 4.90
C LEU A 33 -20.52 9.71 5.80
N ALA A 34 -21.12 10.83 6.19
CA ALA A 34 -20.69 11.57 7.34
C ALA A 34 -20.89 10.63 8.53
N VAL A 35 -19.82 9.96 8.95
CA VAL A 35 -19.73 9.46 10.32
C VAL A 35 -19.78 10.72 11.16
N ILE A 36 -20.97 10.99 11.70
CA ILE A 36 -21.19 11.99 12.73
C ILE A 36 -20.41 11.46 13.92
N GLY A 37 -19.14 11.86 14.01
CA GLY A 37 -18.41 11.84 15.27
C GLY A 37 -19.14 12.80 16.19
N THR A 38 -20.06 12.27 16.99
CA THR A 38 -20.70 12.98 18.09
C THR A 38 -19.62 13.36 19.08
N ALA A 39 -18.99 14.50 18.85
CA ALA A 39 -18.26 15.22 19.89
C ALA A 39 -19.30 15.72 20.90
N ALA A 40 -19.72 14.83 21.81
CA ALA A 40 -20.40 15.22 23.02
C ALA A 40 -19.36 15.91 23.92
N ALA A 41 -19.07 17.18 23.62
CA ALA A 41 -18.42 18.08 24.54
C ALA A 41 -19.43 18.41 25.65
N LEU A 42 -19.52 17.55 26.64
CA LEU A 42 -20.12 17.90 27.93
C LEU A 42 -19.11 18.78 28.67
N ALA A 43 -19.12 20.06 28.33
CA ALA A 43 -18.59 21.09 29.21
C ALA A 43 -19.56 21.20 30.39
N VAL A 44 -19.22 20.55 31.51
CA VAL A 44 -19.88 20.83 32.78
C VAL A 44 -19.32 22.17 33.28
N THR A 45 -19.87 23.27 32.75
CA THR A 45 -19.73 24.57 33.40
C THR A 45 -20.72 24.63 34.55
N VAL A 46 -20.26 24.37 35.77
CA VAL A 46 -21.01 24.71 36.97
C VAL A 46 -21.00 26.23 37.12
N VAL A 47 -22.01 26.90 36.58
CA VAL A 47 -22.33 28.29 36.94
C VAL A 47 -23.28 28.23 38.13
N GLY A 48 -22.76 28.43 39.34
CA GLY A 48 -23.57 28.68 40.53
C GLY A 48 -23.88 30.18 40.68
N PRO A 49 -25.07 30.57 41.15
CA PRO A 49 -25.40 31.98 41.35
C PRO A 49 -24.64 32.54 42.55
N ALA A 50 -24.13 33.77 42.41
CA ALA A 50 -23.61 34.55 43.51
C ALA A 50 -24.75 34.89 44.49
N GLY A 51 -24.84 34.14 45.59
CA GLY A 51 -25.71 34.43 46.72
C GLY A 51 -24.88 34.45 48.00
N VAL A 52 -24.71 35.64 48.58
CA VAL A 52 -24.08 35.83 49.90
C VAL A 52 -25.10 35.52 51.00
N ALA A 53 -24.91 34.43 51.74
CA ALA A 53 -25.52 34.22 53.06
C ALA A 53 -24.73 33.18 53.85
N SER A 54 -24.34 33.56 55.06
CA SER A 54 -23.55 32.79 56.02
C SER A 54 -24.22 31.47 56.42
N ALA A 55 -23.56 30.36 56.13
CA ALA A 55 -23.65 29.12 56.89
C ALA A 55 -22.24 28.53 56.92
N ALA A 56 -21.79 28.06 58.10
CA ALA A 56 -20.49 27.43 58.27
C ALA A 56 -20.27 26.33 57.22
N PRO A 57 -19.08 26.20 56.61
CA PRO A 57 -18.83 25.12 55.68
C PRO A 57 -18.67 23.83 56.49
N GLY A 58 -19.77 23.08 56.62
CA GLY A 58 -19.71 21.65 56.90
C GLY A 58 -19.02 20.92 55.74
N GLY A 59 -18.63 19.66 55.96
CA GLY A 59 -18.05 18.82 54.91
C GLY A 59 -18.90 18.77 53.63
N PRO A 60 -18.36 18.15 52.55
CA PRO A 60 -19.04 18.13 51.25
C PRO A 60 -20.49 17.69 51.41
N SER A 61 -21.41 18.45 50.80
CA SER A 61 -22.83 18.11 50.88
C SER A 61 -23.11 16.80 50.17
N ASP A 62 -24.19 16.09 50.54
CA ASP A 62 -24.58 14.84 49.89
C ASP A 62 -24.72 14.99 48.36
N GLY A 63 -25.08 16.19 47.89
CA GLY A 63 -25.11 16.52 46.45
C GLY A 63 -23.73 16.57 45.79
N GLN A 64 -22.69 17.03 46.50
CA GLN A 64 -21.31 17.01 46.00
C GLN A 64 -20.73 15.60 45.97
N LEU A 65 -21.03 14.77 46.98
CA LEU A 65 -20.67 13.35 46.95
C LEU A 65 -21.38 12.60 45.83
N ALA A 66 -22.69 12.80 45.65
CA ALA A 66 -23.45 12.19 44.57
C ALA A 66 -22.91 12.59 43.18
N ALA A 67 -22.56 13.87 43.00
CA ALA A 67 -21.95 14.36 41.76
C ALA A 67 -20.56 13.74 41.50
N ALA A 68 -19.74 13.56 42.53
CA ALA A 68 -18.43 12.92 42.41
C ALA A 68 -18.54 11.42 42.07
N THR A 69 -19.49 10.70 42.69
CA THR A 69 -19.76 9.29 42.38
C THR A 69 -20.25 9.13 40.95
N GLN A 70 -21.17 9.99 40.50
CA GLN A 70 -21.66 9.99 39.12
C GLN A 70 -20.52 10.25 38.12
N ALA A 71 -19.64 11.22 38.39
CA ALA A 71 -18.48 11.50 37.54
C ALA A 71 -17.50 10.31 37.47
N ALA A 72 -17.32 9.57 38.57
CA ALA A 72 -16.51 8.36 38.59
C ALA A 72 -17.14 7.23 37.76
N GLU A 73 -18.44 7.02 37.85
CA GLU A 73 -19.19 6.04 37.03
C GLU A 73 -19.14 6.40 35.53
N ASP A 74 -19.31 7.68 35.17
CA ASP A 74 -19.21 8.17 33.80
C ASP A 74 -17.80 7.95 33.22
N THR A 75 -16.76 8.16 34.05
CA THR A 75 -15.36 7.90 33.69
C THR A 75 -15.12 6.41 33.47
N ALA A 76 -15.62 5.55 34.35
CA ALA A 76 -15.51 4.10 34.20
C ALA A 76 -16.21 3.62 32.91
N ALA A 77 -17.39 4.15 32.58
CA ALA A 77 -18.09 3.86 31.34
C ALA A 77 -17.33 4.35 30.09
N GLN A 78 -16.62 5.48 30.17
CA GLN A 78 -15.73 5.93 29.10
C GLN A 78 -14.53 5.00 28.90
N VAL A 79 -13.88 4.54 29.97
CA VAL A 79 -12.77 3.59 29.90
C VAL A 79 -13.22 2.26 29.26
N GLY A 80 -14.40 1.75 29.63
CA GLY A 80 -14.97 0.55 29.00
C GLY A 80 -15.18 0.68 27.50
N ARG A 81 -15.79 1.78 27.04
CA ARG A 81 -15.96 2.08 25.60
C ARG A 81 -14.64 2.21 24.87
N PHE A 82 -13.61 2.74 25.53
CA PHE A 82 -12.29 2.87 24.93
C PHE A 82 -11.61 1.52 24.71
N LEU A 83 -11.65 0.62 25.71
CA LEU A 83 -11.08 -0.71 25.57
C LEU A 83 -11.75 -1.50 24.42
N GLU A 84 -13.07 -1.35 24.27
CA GLU A 84 -13.82 -1.90 23.13
C GLU A 84 -13.35 -1.30 21.80
N GLN A 85 -13.19 0.03 21.73
CA GLN A 85 -12.66 0.70 20.54
C GLN A 85 -11.23 0.27 20.19
N MET A 86 -10.37 0.02 21.20
CA MET A 86 -9.01 -0.49 20.97
C MET A 86 -9.02 -1.91 20.40
N GLY A 87 -9.90 -2.79 20.90
CA GLY A 87 -10.08 -4.14 20.36
C GLY A 87 -10.57 -4.12 18.91
N ALA A 88 -11.55 -3.26 18.62
CA ALA A 88 -12.05 -3.07 17.25
C ALA A 88 -10.98 -2.50 16.31
N ALA A 89 -10.16 -1.55 16.78
CA ALA A 89 -9.07 -0.97 16.01
C ALA A 89 -7.97 -1.98 15.70
N GLN A 90 -7.61 -2.84 16.67
CA GLN A 90 -6.65 -3.92 16.45
C GLN A 90 -7.15 -4.92 15.40
N ALA A 91 -8.41 -5.37 15.53
CA ALA A 91 -9.03 -6.26 14.55
C ALA A 91 -9.09 -5.63 13.14
N ALA A 92 -9.34 -4.32 13.05
CA ALA A 92 -9.32 -3.59 11.79
C ALA A 92 -7.92 -3.49 11.17
N MET A 93 -6.86 -3.34 11.98
CA MET A 93 -5.46 -3.38 11.50
C MET A 93 -5.11 -4.77 10.96
N ASP A 94 -5.48 -5.84 11.67
CA ASP A 94 -5.23 -7.21 11.24
C ASP A 94 -5.95 -7.53 9.92
N ASP A 95 -7.22 -7.13 9.79
CA ASP A 95 -7.98 -7.26 8.55
C ASP A 95 -7.35 -6.44 7.40
N ALA A 96 -6.94 -5.19 7.66
CA ALA A 96 -6.29 -4.34 6.67
C ALA A 96 -4.97 -4.94 6.19
N ASN A 97 -4.15 -5.48 7.10
CA ASN A 97 -2.91 -6.17 6.77
C ASN A 97 -3.18 -7.43 5.94
N ALA A 98 -4.18 -8.24 6.33
CA ALA A 98 -4.56 -9.42 5.57
C ALA A 98 -5.08 -9.08 4.17
N ARG A 99 -5.85 -7.98 4.02
CA ARG A 99 -6.27 -7.45 2.71
C ARG A 99 -5.09 -7.00 1.86
N ALA A 100 -4.11 -6.32 2.45
CA ALA A 100 -2.90 -5.87 1.75
C ALA A 100 -2.08 -7.06 1.25
N THR A 101 -1.88 -8.10 2.07
CA THR A 101 -1.18 -9.34 1.67
C THR A 101 -1.89 -10.02 0.52
N ARG A 102 -3.19 -10.30 0.65
CA ARG A 102 -3.99 -10.91 -0.42
C ARG A 102 -3.93 -10.11 -1.72
N ALA A 103 -4.01 -8.78 -1.62
CA ALA A 103 -3.92 -7.93 -2.81
C ALA A 103 -2.53 -7.98 -3.46
N SER A 104 -1.45 -8.04 -2.67
CA SER A 104 -0.09 -8.19 -3.20
C SER A 104 0.14 -9.55 -3.89
N GLU A 105 -0.42 -10.64 -3.34
CA GLU A 105 -0.40 -11.97 -3.94
C GLU A 105 -1.18 -11.98 -5.26
N GLN A 106 -2.35 -11.35 -5.30
CA GLN A 106 -3.14 -11.21 -6.52
C GLN A 106 -2.39 -10.44 -7.61
N VAL A 107 -1.67 -9.37 -7.25
CA VAL A 107 -0.81 -8.65 -8.21
C VAL A 107 0.24 -9.58 -8.80
N ALA A 108 0.90 -10.40 -7.99
CA ALA A 108 1.91 -11.34 -8.47
C ALA A 108 1.32 -12.41 -9.41
N VAL A 109 0.18 -13.01 -9.04
CA VAL A 109 -0.53 -14.00 -9.86
C VAL A 109 -0.95 -13.40 -11.19
N GLN A 110 -1.51 -12.19 -11.18
CA GLN A 110 -1.99 -11.54 -12.41
C GLN A 110 -0.85 -11.04 -13.29
N GLN A 111 0.27 -10.63 -12.70
CA GLN A 111 1.47 -10.30 -13.49
C GLN A 111 2.03 -11.54 -14.19
N GLN A 112 2.11 -12.68 -13.50
CA GLN A 112 2.52 -13.94 -14.11
C GLN A 112 1.57 -14.38 -15.24
N ALA A 113 0.25 -14.22 -15.03
CA ALA A 113 -0.75 -14.51 -16.06
C ALA A 113 -0.56 -13.61 -17.29
N LEU A 114 -0.35 -12.30 -17.08
CA LEU A 114 -0.05 -11.35 -18.15
C LEU A 114 1.21 -11.72 -18.94
N ASP A 115 2.30 -12.04 -18.26
CA ASP A 115 3.57 -12.43 -18.90
C ASP A 115 3.38 -13.71 -19.74
N SER A 116 2.64 -14.69 -19.21
CA SER A 116 2.30 -15.92 -19.93
C SER A 116 1.42 -15.68 -21.15
N ALA A 117 0.43 -14.79 -21.05
CA ALA A 117 -0.46 -14.46 -22.15
C ALA A 117 0.25 -13.67 -23.25
N GLN A 118 1.18 -12.77 -22.88
CA GLN A 118 2.03 -12.05 -23.83
C GLN A 118 2.96 -12.99 -24.58
N ALA A 119 3.59 -13.94 -23.89
CA ALA A 119 4.41 -14.96 -24.51
C ALA A 119 3.58 -15.85 -25.46
N GLY A 120 2.36 -16.22 -25.06
CA GLY A 120 1.42 -16.95 -25.90
C GLY A 120 1.03 -16.20 -27.16
N ALA A 121 0.74 -14.90 -27.05
CA ALA A 121 0.44 -14.04 -28.21
C ALA A 121 1.62 -13.96 -29.18
N GLN A 122 2.85 -13.75 -28.68
CA GLN A 122 4.05 -13.72 -29.52
C GLN A 122 4.29 -15.06 -30.24
N ALA A 123 4.08 -16.17 -29.55
CA ALA A 123 4.21 -17.50 -30.14
C ALA A 123 3.14 -17.75 -31.22
N ALA A 124 1.90 -17.32 -30.98
CA ALA A 124 0.81 -17.44 -31.94
C ALA A 124 1.03 -16.56 -33.18
N ASP A 125 1.53 -15.33 -33.00
CA ASP A 125 1.93 -14.45 -34.10
C ASP A 125 3.03 -15.08 -34.96
N ALA A 126 4.09 -15.61 -34.33
CA ALA A 126 5.17 -16.31 -35.04
C ALA A 126 4.66 -17.54 -35.81
N ALA A 127 3.73 -18.31 -35.22
CA ALA A 127 3.10 -19.44 -35.89
C ALA A 127 2.24 -18.98 -37.09
N ALA A 128 1.52 -17.87 -36.95
CA ALA A 128 0.74 -17.28 -38.04
C ALA A 128 1.63 -16.75 -39.17
N GLU A 129 2.78 -16.16 -38.87
CA GLU A 129 3.77 -15.74 -39.88
C GLU A 129 4.36 -16.95 -40.62
N GLN A 130 4.74 -18.01 -39.90
CA GLN A 130 5.25 -19.23 -40.51
C GLN A 130 4.21 -19.89 -41.41
N ALA A 131 2.96 -20.03 -40.96
CA ALA A 131 1.89 -20.62 -41.76
C ALA A 131 1.60 -19.79 -43.04
N GLN A 132 1.77 -18.46 -42.98
CA GLN A 132 1.67 -17.59 -44.14
C GLN A 132 2.84 -17.78 -45.11
N ALA A 133 4.05 -17.96 -44.60
CA ALA A 133 5.22 -18.28 -45.41
C ALA A 133 5.06 -19.63 -46.13
N ASP A 134 4.54 -20.65 -45.43
CA ASP A 134 4.26 -21.96 -46.02
C ASP A 134 3.21 -21.88 -47.13
N LEU A 135 2.15 -21.09 -46.92
CA LEU A 135 1.14 -20.83 -47.94
C LEU A 135 1.74 -20.09 -49.16
N ALA A 136 2.61 -19.10 -48.93
CA ALA A 136 3.29 -18.39 -50.00
C ALA A 136 4.18 -19.35 -50.82
N ALA A 137 4.93 -20.23 -50.14
CA ALA A 137 5.74 -21.26 -50.78
C ALA A 137 4.89 -22.23 -51.61
N ALA A 138 3.78 -22.73 -51.05
CA ALA A 138 2.86 -23.63 -51.77
C ALA A 138 2.27 -22.97 -53.03
N ARG A 139 1.89 -21.68 -52.95
CA ARG A 139 1.44 -20.90 -54.12
C ARG A 139 2.54 -20.72 -55.16
N GLN A 140 3.79 -20.51 -54.72
CA GLN A 140 4.93 -20.38 -55.62
C GLN A 140 5.21 -21.69 -56.37
N THR A 141 5.04 -22.84 -55.72
CA THR A 141 5.13 -24.16 -56.37
C THR A 141 4.11 -24.27 -57.52
N VAL A 142 2.85 -23.93 -57.28
CA VAL A 142 1.81 -23.92 -58.32
C VAL A 142 2.15 -22.95 -59.45
N ALA A 143 2.60 -21.73 -59.12
CA ALA A 143 2.98 -20.72 -60.12
C ALA A 143 4.17 -21.17 -60.97
N SER A 144 5.17 -21.84 -60.37
CA SER A 144 6.34 -22.37 -61.07
C SER A 144 5.95 -23.49 -62.03
N PHE A 145 5.09 -24.41 -61.59
CA PHE A 145 4.55 -25.47 -62.43
C PHE A 145 3.78 -24.91 -63.63
N ALA A 146 2.85 -23.98 -63.39
CA ALA A 146 2.07 -23.35 -64.45
C ALA A 146 2.95 -22.63 -65.49
N ARG A 147 4.00 -21.93 -65.02
CA ARG A 147 4.98 -21.28 -65.90
C ARG A 147 5.74 -22.29 -66.74
N THR A 148 6.28 -23.34 -66.13
CA THR A 148 7.01 -24.39 -66.84
C THR A 148 6.11 -25.04 -67.89
N SER A 149 4.87 -25.44 -67.53
CA SER A 149 3.91 -26.03 -68.47
C SER A 149 3.56 -25.10 -69.64
N TYR A 150 3.42 -23.79 -69.39
CA TYR A 150 3.17 -22.80 -70.44
C TYR A 150 4.38 -22.65 -71.37
N MET A 151 5.60 -22.53 -70.81
CA MET A 151 6.83 -22.33 -71.57
C MET A 151 7.27 -23.57 -72.37
N SER A 152 7.02 -24.77 -71.85
CA SER A 152 7.34 -26.02 -72.55
C SER A 152 6.38 -26.37 -73.69
N GLY A 153 5.32 -25.57 -73.88
CA GLY A 153 4.32 -25.76 -74.94
C GLY A 153 3.32 -26.89 -74.65
N SER A 154 2.14 -26.81 -75.27
CA SER A 154 1.07 -27.82 -75.17
C SER A 154 1.23 -28.99 -76.13
N THR A 155 2.33 -29.04 -76.91
CA THR A 155 2.68 -30.18 -77.76
C THR A 155 2.90 -31.36 -76.84
N SER A 156 1.83 -32.14 -76.60
CA SER A 156 1.74 -33.17 -75.58
C SER A 156 2.82 -34.21 -75.83
N PRO A 157 4.03 -34.10 -75.22
CA PRO A 157 5.14 -35.02 -75.46
C PRO A 157 4.74 -36.42 -74.99
N LEU A 158 3.70 -36.45 -74.17
CA LEU A 158 3.00 -37.57 -73.63
C LEU A 158 2.16 -38.36 -74.64
N LEU A 159 1.38 -37.67 -75.49
CA LEU A 159 0.62 -38.36 -76.53
C LEU A 159 1.59 -38.93 -77.57
N GLU A 160 2.63 -38.16 -77.89
CA GLU A 160 3.72 -38.59 -78.77
C GLU A 160 4.52 -39.76 -78.16
N ALA A 161 4.82 -39.73 -76.86
CA ALA A 161 5.46 -40.83 -76.15
C ALA A 161 4.55 -42.07 -76.02
N LEU A 162 3.24 -41.92 -75.85
CA LEU A 162 2.34 -43.08 -75.83
C LEU A 162 2.22 -43.71 -77.24
N LEU A 163 2.11 -42.88 -78.28
CA LEU A 163 1.99 -43.30 -79.69
C LEU A 163 3.28 -43.91 -80.26
N THR A 164 4.45 -43.53 -79.77
CA THR A 164 5.77 -44.04 -80.21
C THR A 164 6.33 -45.14 -79.30
N SER A 165 5.53 -45.73 -78.41
CA SER A 165 5.99 -46.84 -77.56
C SER A 165 6.23 -48.11 -78.38
N GLY A 166 7.39 -48.75 -78.20
CA GLY A 166 7.85 -49.89 -79.00
C GLY A 166 7.19 -51.24 -78.68
N GLY A 167 6.17 -51.27 -77.82
CA GLY A 167 5.44 -52.49 -77.44
C GLY A 167 4.56 -52.33 -76.20
N PRO A 168 3.69 -53.33 -75.90
CA PRO A 168 2.67 -53.24 -74.85
C PRO A 168 3.23 -53.07 -73.43
N ALA A 169 4.38 -53.69 -73.11
CA ALA A 169 5.02 -53.50 -71.81
C ALA A 169 5.48 -52.04 -71.57
N GLN A 170 6.04 -51.41 -72.60
CA GLN A 170 6.52 -50.02 -72.53
C GLN A 170 5.36 -49.02 -72.45
N ALA A 171 4.21 -49.34 -73.05
CA ALA A 171 2.99 -48.55 -72.92
C ALA A 171 2.44 -48.57 -71.48
N MET A 172 2.47 -49.74 -70.80
CA MET A 172 2.04 -49.85 -69.40
C MET A 172 2.95 -49.08 -68.43
N GLU A 173 4.27 -49.14 -68.63
CA GLU A 173 5.23 -48.38 -67.81
C GLU A 173 5.04 -46.86 -67.95
N ARG A 174 4.83 -46.37 -69.18
CA ARG A 174 4.50 -44.96 -69.44
C ARG A 174 3.15 -44.55 -68.85
N ALA A 175 2.15 -45.44 -68.86
CA ALA A 175 0.85 -45.20 -68.22
C ALA A 175 0.95 -45.11 -66.69
N ALA A 176 1.80 -45.93 -66.05
CA ALA A 176 2.04 -45.87 -64.60
C ALA A 176 2.74 -44.57 -64.17
N LEU A 177 3.75 -44.12 -64.92
CA LEU A 177 4.41 -42.82 -64.69
C LEU A 177 3.43 -41.65 -64.84
N LEU A 178 2.46 -41.79 -65.74
CA LEU A 178 1.42 -40.80 -65.98
C LEU A 178 0.43 -40.67 -64.84
N ASP A 179 0.01 -41.80 -64.30
CA ASP A 179 -0.87 -41.84 -63.15
C ASP A 179 -0.17 -41.24 -61.93
N ALA A 180 1.10 -41.60 -61.71
CA ALA A 180 1.94 -40.98 -60.68
C ALA A 180 2.09 -39.45 -60.85
N ALA A 181 2.21 -38.96 -62.09
CA ALA A 181 2.27 -37.52 -62.38
C ALA A 181 0.91 -36.81 -62.14
N ARG A 182 -0.21 -37.48 -62.44
CA ARG A 182 -1.57 -36.99 -62.13
C ARG A 182 -1.78 -36.89 -60.62
N ASP A 183 -1.40 -37.92 -59.88
CA ASP A 183 -1.50 -37.97 -58.42
C ASP A 183 -0.64 -36.90 -57.76
N HIS A 184 0.57 -36.68 -58.28
CA HIS A 184 1.40 -35.58 -57.80
C HIS A 184 0.73 -34.21 -58.01
N ARG A 185 0.03 -34.00 -59.13
CA ARG A 185 -0.68 -32.73 -59.40
C ARG A 185 -1.86 -32.50 -58.46
N SER A 186 -2.65 -33.54 -58.17
CA SER A 186 -3.77 -33.44 -57.22
C SER A 186 -3.27 -33.22 -55.79
N ALA A 187 -2.11 -33.80 -55.44
CA ALA A 187 -1.42 -33.55 -54.17
C ALA A 187 -1.03 -32.08 -54.01
N VAL A 188 -0.40 -31.45 -55.01
CA VAL A 188 0.03 -30.03 -54.92
C VAL A 188 -1.14 -29.07 -54.68
N LEU A 189 -2.29 -29.29 -55.33
CA LEU A 189 -3.49 -28.46 -55.09
C LEU A 189 -4.07 -28.70 -53.70
N SER A 190 -4.03 -29.95 -53.21
CA SER A 190 -4.45 -30.30 -51.86
C SER A 190 -3.54 -29.67 -50.81
N ASP A 191 -2.23 -29.61 -51.05
CA ASP A 191 -1.24 -28.98 -50.18
C ASP A 191 -1.47 -27.48 -50.04
N VAL A 192 -1.79 -26.78 -51.15
CA VAL A 192 -2.14 -25.36 -51.09
C VAL A 192 -3.40 -25.14 -50.29
N SER A 193 -4.45 -25.94 -50.51
CA SER A 193 -5.70 -25.83 -49.74
C SER A 193 -5.46 -26.07 -48.24
N ALA A 194 -4.68 -27.10 -47.91
CA ALA A 194 -4.29 -27.39 -46.52
C ALA A 194 -3.45 -26.26 -45.90
N ALA A 195 -2.51 -25.68 -46.66
CA ALA A 195 -1.73 -24.53 -46.21
C ALA A 195 -2.60 -23.27 -46.02
N GLN A 196 -3.62 -23.06 -46.85
CA GLN A 196 -4.60 -21.99 -46.67
C GLN A 196 -5.39 -22.15 -45.37
N GLY A 197 -5.86 -23.37 -45.09
CA GLY A 197 -6.54 -23.70 -43.83
C GLY A 197 -5.66 -23.43 -42.62
N ARG A 198 -4.43 -23.97 -42.59
CA ARG A 198 -3.47 -23.74 -41.50
C ARG A 198 -3.14 -22.26 -41.29
N ALA A 199 -2.96 -21.50 -42.37
CA ALA A 199 -2.70 -20.06 -42.27
C ALA A 199 -3.90 -19.27 -41.73
N ALA A 200 -5.13 -19.67 -42.07
CA ALA A 200 -6.33 -19.05 -41.53
C ALA A 200 -6.51 -19.36 -40.03
N GLU A 201 -6.33 -20.63 -39.66
CA GLU A 201 -6.41 -21.09 -38.27
C GLU A 201 -5.35 -20.43 -37.39
N ALA A 202 -4.08 -20.38 -37.84
CA ALA A 202 -3.01 -19.75 -37.09
C ALA A 202 -3.24 -18.24 -36.89
N ARG A 203 -3.79 -17.53 -37.89
CA ARG A 203 -4.18 -16.12 -37.73
C ARG A 203 -5.33 -15.93 -36.75
N ALA A 204 -6.32 -16.83 -36.75
CA ALA A 204 -7.41 -16.77 -35.78
C ALA A 204 -6.89 -17.00 -34.35
N ALA A 205 -6.02 -17.99 -34.17
CA ALA A 205 -5.35 -18.26 -32.90
C ALA A 205 -4.50 -17.07 -32.42
N ALA A 206 -3.78 -16.38 -33.32
CA ALA A 206 -3.05 -15.16 -33.00
C ALA A 206 -3.96 -14.04 -32.49
N GLN A 207 -5.09 -13.79 -33.18
CA GLN A 207 -6.07 -12.78 -32.74
C GLN A 207 -6.70 -13.12 -31.38
N GLU A 208 -7.00 -14.39 -31.15
CA GLU A 208 -7.49 -14.88 -29.86
C GLU A 208 -6.46 -14.69 -28.75
N ALA A 209 -5.20 -15.03 -29.00
CA ALA A 209 -4.11 -14.86 -28.04
C ALA A 209 -3.84 -13.39 -27.69
N VAL A 210 -3.92 -12.48 -28.67
CA VAL A 210 -3.85 -11.02 -28.41
C VAL A 210 -5.02 -10.57 -27.52
N THR A 211 -6.23 -11.03 -27.80
CA THR A 211 -7.41 -10.72 -26.99
C THR A 211 -7.26 -11.23 -25.55
N ALA A 212 -6.72 -12.44 -25.38
CA ALA A 212 -6.42 -13.01 -24.07
C ALA A 212 -5.35 -12.19 -23.33
N ALA A 213 -4.29 -11.74 -24.01
CA ALA A 213 -3.26 -10.88 -23.43
C ALA A 213 -3.80 -9.50 -23.01
N GLU A 214 -4.74 -8.93 -23.77
CA GLU A 214 -5.44 -7.71 -23.37
C GLU A 214 -6.33 -7.93 -22.14
N GLY A 215 -7.04 -9.07 -22.07
CA GLY A 215 -7.80 -9.47 -20.88
C GLY A 215 -6.92 -9.59 -19.64
N ALA A 216 -5.81 -10.32 -19.74
CA ALA A 216 -4.85 -10.47 -18.65
C ALA A 216 -4.24 -9.12 -18.22
N ARG A 217 -4.02 -8.18 -19.16
CA ARG A 217 -3.55 -6.82 -18.83
C ARG A 217 -4.58 -6.06 -18.00
N GLN A 218 -5.86 -6.17 -18.33
CA GLN A 218 -6.93 -5.53 -17.57
C GLN A 218 -7.04 -6.12 -16.15
N GLU A 219 -6.91 -7.44 -16.01
CA GLU A 219 -6.92 -8.12 -14.71
C GLU A 219 -5.72 -7.72 -13.83
N ALA A 220 -4.51 -7.64 -14.42
CA ALA A 220 -3.33 -7.14 -13.72
C ALA A 220 -3.50 -5.68 -13.26
N ALA A 221 -4.07 -4.81 -14.10
CA ALA A 221 -4.38 -3.43 -13.74
C ALA A 221 -5.43 -3.35 -12.61
N ALA A 222 -6.45 -4.21 -12.64
CA ALA A 222 -7.47 -4.28 -11.59
C ALA A 222 -6.88 -4.77 -10.25
N ALA A 223 -5.98 -5.75 -10.29
CA ALA A 223 -5.26 -6.23 -9.10
C ALA A 223 -4.39 -5.14 -8.49
N LEU A 224 -3.66 -4.37 -9.31
CA LEU A 224 -2.87 -3.22 -8.85
C LEU A 224 -3.77 -2.15 -8.18
N ALA A 225 -4.89 -1.78 -8.80
CA ALA A 225 -5.83 -0.83 -8.23
C ALA A 225 -6.44 -1.30 -6.89
N SER A 226 -6.71 -2.60 -6.78
CA SER A 226 -7.15 -3.23 -5.53
C SER A 226 -6.08 -3.12 -4.44
N ALA A 227 -4.81 -3.40 -4.77
CA ALA A 227 -3.69 -3.27 -3.85
C ALA A 227 -3.46 -1.82 -3.39
N GLU A 228 -3.58 -0.84 -4.28
CA GLU A 228 -3.51 0.58 -3.92
C GLU A 228 -4.65 0.98 -2.98
N THR A 229 -5.86 0.51 -3.25
CA THR A 229 -7.03 0.76 -2.39
C THR A 229 -6.84 0.15 -1.00
N ALA A 230 -6.29 -1.07 -0.91
CA ALA A 230 -5.98 -1.71 0.37
C ALA A 230 -4.92 -0.93 1.16
N ARG A 231 -3.85 -0.46 0.50
CA ARG A 231 -2.80 0.38 1.11
C ARG A 231 -3.34 1.72 1.61
N ALA A 232 -4.18 2.39 0.80
CA ALA A 232 -4.81 3.65 1.17
C ALA A 232 -5.73 3.47 2.39
N GLY A 233 -6.53 2.40 2.42
CA GLY A 233 -7.38 2.07 3.57
C GLY A 233 -6.58 1.79 4.84
N ALA A 234 -5.47 1.07 4.74
CA ALA A 234 -4.57 0.84 5.88
C ALA A 234 -3.94 2.14 6.40
N ALA A 235 -3.49 3.03 5.51
CA ALA A 235 -2.93 4.34 5.88
C ALA A 235 -3.96 5.25 6.55
N GLN A 236 -5.21 5.22 6.10
CA GLN A 236 -6.32 5.92 6.74
C GLN A 236 -6.55 5.39 8.16
N LEU A 237 -6.58 4.07 8.33
CA LEU A 237 -6.76 3.46 9.65
C LEU A 237 -5.67 3.90 10.64
N VAL A 238 -4.39 3.90 10.22
CA VAL A 238 -3.29 4.39 11.05
C VAL A 238 -3.48 5.87 11.45
N THR A 239 -3.98 6.69 10.52
CA THR A 239 -4.27 8.11 10.79
C THR A 239 -5.41 8.27 11.79
N ASP A 240 -6.47 7.47 11.67
CA ASP A 240 -7.62 7.47 12.56
C ASP A 240 -7.25 7.01 13.97
N LEU A 241 -6.42 5.96 14.09
CA LEU A 241 -5.87 5.51 15.37
C LEU A 241 -5.03 6.61 16.03
N ARG A 242 -4.14 7.25 15.28
CA ARG A 242 -3.29 8.34 15.80
C ARG A 242 -4.12 9.53 16.28
N THR A 243 -5.19 9.86 15.54
CA THR A 243 -6.14 10.90 15.92
C THR A 243 -6.85 10.55 17.22
N THR A 244 -7.33 9.32 17.35
CA THR A 244 -7.99 8.80 18.56
C THR A 244 -7.04 8.81 19.77
N GLN A 245 -5.80 8.37 19.60
CA GLN A 245 -4.77 8.38 20.65
C GLN A 245 -4.48 9.82 21.14
N THR A 246 -4.37 10.77 20.20
CA THR A 246 -4.11 12.17 20.55
C THR A 246 -5.29 12.78 21.30
N ALA A 247 -6.53 12.49 20.86
CA ALA A 247 -7.73 12.93 21.55
C ALA A 247 -7.83 12.36 22.98
N MET A 248 -7.44 11.09 23.16
CA MET A 248 -7.38 10.44 24.47
C MET A 248 -6.37 11.12 25.40
N GLN A 249 -5.17 11.39 24.90
CA GLN A 249 -4.13 12.06 25.68
C GLN A 249 -4.62 13.43 26.18
N ALA A 250 -5.26 14.20 25.29
CA ALA A 250 -5.85 15.49 25.64
C ALA A 250 -7.03 15.40 26.64
N GLN A 251 -7.69 14.26 26.74
CA GLN A 251 -8.72 14.02 27.74
C GLN A 251 -8.11 13.70 29.10
N LEU A 252 -7.07 12.87 29.15
CA LEU A 252 -6.33 12.57 30.39
C LEU A 252 -5.71 13.83 30.99
N ASP A 253 -5.15 14.71 30.16
CA ASP A 253 -4.55 15.96 30.62
C ASP A 253 -5.61 16.93 31.18
N ARG A 254 -6.83 16.93 30.61
CA ARG A 254 -7.98 17.68 31.16
C ARG A 254 -8.42 17.14 32.51
N VAL A 255 -8.61 15.82 32.64
CA VAL A 255 -8.99 15.19 33.92
C VAL A 255 -7.95 15.47 35.01
N ARG A 256 -6.65 15.42 34.67
CA ARG A 256 -5.57 15.79 35.60
C ARG A 256 -5.65 17.25 36.03
N ALA A 257 -5.92 18.18 35.11
CA ALA A 257 -6.07 19.59 35.43
C ALA A 257 -7.29 19.84 36.34
N ASP A 258 -8.41 19.16 36.09
CA ASP A 258 -9.62 19.28 36.91
C ASP A 258 -9.38 18.77 38.34
N LEU A 259 -8.63 17.67 38.51
CA LEU A 259 -8.24 17.17 39.83
C LEU A 259 -7.39 18.18 40.60
N VAL A 260 -6.38 18.78 39.96
CA VAL A 260 -5.56 19.83 40.58
C VAL A 260 -6.43 21.02 41.00
N GLN A 261 -7.37 21.43 40.15
CA GLN A 261 -8.25 22.57 40.42
C GLN A 261 -9.21 22.29 41.59
N LEU A 262 -9.73 21.07 41.71
CA LEU A 262 -10.54 20.63 42.85
C LEU A 262 -9.73 20.60 44.16
N GLU A 263 -8.48 20.15 44.12
CA GLU A 263 -7.59 20.19 45.29
C GLU A 263 -7.30 21.62 45.75
N GLU A 264 -7.09 22.54 44.81
CA GLU A 264 -6.91 23.97 45.12
C GLU A 264 -8.17 24.59 45.75
N GLN A 265 -9.36 24.29 45.22
CA GLN A 265 -10.63 24.72 45.80
C GLN A 265 -10.79 24.19 47.24
N ARG A 266 -10.43 22.93 47.48
CA ARG A 266 -10.49 22.33 48.82
C ARG A 266 -9.56 23.04 49.79
N ARG A 267 -8.30 23.29 49.39
CA ARG A 267 -7.32 24.03 50.21
C ARG A 267 -7.78 25.45 50.52
N ALA A 268 -8.38 26.14 49.55
CA ALA A 268 -8.94 27.48 49.76
C ALA A 268 -10.10 27.47 50.76
N ALA A 269 -10.99 26.47 50.68
CA ALA A 269 -12.08 26.29 51.64
C ALA A 269 -11.56 25.99 53.06
N GLU A 270 -10.55 25.13 53.20
CA GLU A 270 -9.89 24.82 54.47
C GLU A 270 -9.25 26.07 55.11
N GLN A 271 -8.61 26.94 54.30
CA GLN A 271 -7.99 28.18 54.79
C GLN A 271 -9.01 29.20 55.32
N VAL A 272 -10.19 29.28 54.71
CA VAL A 272 -11.28 30.15 55.18
C VAL A 272 -11.98 29.57 56.42
N ALA A 273 -11.96 28.24 56.59
CA ALA A 273 -12.53 27.55 57.74
C ALA A 273 -11.60 27.47 58.96
N ALA A 274 -10.32 27.85 58.83
CA ALA A 274 -9.38 27.88 59.95
C ALA A 274 -9.88 28.87 61.03
N PRO A 275 -9.94 28.49 62.32
CA PRO A 275 -10.40 29.37 63.37
C PRO A 275 -9.47 30.59 63.47
N VAL A 276 -10.05 31.79 63.44
CA VAL A 276 -9.31 33.05 63.68
C VAL A 276 -8.79 33.02 65.12
N ALA A 277 -7.53 32.66 65.30
CA ALA A 277 -6.84 32.86 66.57
C ALA A 277 -6.73 34.38 66.84
N PRO A 278 -7.00 34.85 68.07
CA PRO A 278 -6.88 36.27 68.41
C PRO A 278 -5.45 36.77 68.17
N PRO A 279 -5.26 38.04 67.75
CA PRO A 279 -3.96 38.53 67.30
C PRO A 279 -2.95 38.57 68.46
N ALA A 280 -1.86 37.81 68.32
CA ALA A 280 -0.68 37.92 69.18
C ALA A 280 0.14 39.18 68.82
N PRO A 281 0.80 39.83 69.80
CA PRO A 281 1.56 41.05 69.57
C PRO A 281 2.82 40.82 68.72
N ARG A 282 3.09 41.76 67.81
CA ARG A 282 4.26 41.78 66.91
C ARG A 282 5.56 42.04 67.68
N PRO A 283 6.67 41.32 67.40
CA PRO A 283 8.01 41.78 67.71
C PRO A 283 8.64 42.55 66.54
N SER A 284 9.50 43.50 66.88
CA SER A 284 10.20 44.44 65.99
C SER A 284 11.42 43.84 65.29
N THR A 285 11.63 44.28 64.04
CA THR A 285 12.89 44.54 63.32
C THR A 285 14.17 43.75 63.65
N GLY A 286 14.76 43.13 62.61
CA GLY A 286 16.21 43.13 62.42
C GLY A 286 16.81 41.85 61.80
N ALA A 287 16.99 41.83 60.47
CA ALA A 287 18.13 41.25 59.73
C ALA A 287 17.82 41.16 58.21
N PRO A 288 18.77 41.46 57.31
CA PRO A 288 18.57 41.26 55.88
C PRO A 288 18.77 39.77 55.52
N VAL A 289 17.76 39.18 54.88
CA VAL A 289 17.82 37.84 54.29
C VAL A 289 18.33 37.99 52.84
N PRO A 290 19.33 37.22 52.37
CA PRO A 290 19.73 37.26 50.97
C PRO A 290 18.66 36.57 50.09
N ALA A 291 18.49 37.10 48.87
CA ALA A 291 17.55 36.57 47.88
C ALA A 291 17.86 35.11 47.49
N PRO A 292 16.85 34.25 47.26
CA PRO A 292 17.10 32.94 46.69
C PRO A 292 17.49 33.06 45.22
N VAL A 293 18.61 32.44 44.86
CA VAL A 293 19.01 32.17 43.48
C VAL A 293 18.09 31.09 42.92
N PRO A 294 17.58 31.16 41.67
CA PRO A 294 16.88 30.03 41.08
C PRO A 294 17.88 28.88 40.88
N VAL A 295 17.75 27.84 41.70
CA VAL A 295 18.38 26.55 41.44
C VAL A 295 17.57 25.90 40.31
N PRO A 296 18.16 25.48 39.19
CA PRO A 296 17.43 24.62 38.25
C PRO A 296 17.08 23.34 39.01
N VAL A 297 15.78 23.10 39.19
CA VAL A 297 15.26 21.79 39.57
C VAL A 297 15.76 20.79 38.51
N PRO A 298 16.55 19.77 38.87
CA PRO A 298 16.75 18.66 37.96
C PRO A 298 15.39 17.97 37.83
N VAL A 299 14.84 17.93 36.61
CA VAL A 299 13.78 16.99 36.29
C VAL A 299 14.37 15.61 36.57
N ALA A 300 13.89 14.93 37.61
CA ALA A 300 14.25 13.55 37.86
C ALA A 300 13.75 12.72 36.67
N GLY A 301 14.65 12.51 35.71
CA GLY A 301 14.48 11.65 34.54
C GLY A 301 15.60 10.63 34.53
N HIS A 302 15.34 9.47 33.97
CA HIS A 302 16.27 8.35 33.90
C HIS A 302 17.60 8.74 33.22
N ASP A 303 18.74 8.24 33.73
CA ASP A 303 20.08 8.55 33.17
C ASP A 303 20.36 7.71 31.90
N TRP A 304 19.73 8.13 30.80
CA TRP A 304 19.93 7.53 29.49
C TRP A 304 21.35 7.72 28.92
N ASP A 305 22.10 8.70 29.43
CA ASP A 305 23.51 8.87 29.05
C ASP A 305 24.39 7.76 29.64
N ALA A 306 24.09 7.29 30.85
CA ALA A 306 24.76 6.13 31.43
C ALA A 306 24.47 4.85 30.63
N VAL A 307 23.22 4.64 30.23
CA VAL A 307 22.85 3.51 29.37
C VAL A 307 23.55 3.60 28.02
N ALA A 308 23.55 4.77 27.36
CA ALA A 308 24.20 4.94 26.07
C ALA A 308 25.73 4.74 26.14
N ARG A 309 26.37 5.16 27.23
CA ARG A 309 27.80 4.87 27.47
C ARG A 309 28.09 3.37 27.56
N CYS A 310 27.21 2.62 28.21
CA CYS A 310 27.34 1.18 28.34
C CYS A 310 27.03 0.44 27.02
N GLU A 311 26.02 0.88 26.27
CA GLU A 311 25.53 0.21 25.06
C GLU A 311 26.33 0.54 23.79
N SER A 312 26.75 1.80 23.63
CA SER A 312 27.38 2.29 22.39
C SER A 312 28.67 3.09 22.63
N GLY A 313 29.19 3.09 23.86
CA GLY A 313 30.29 3.99 24.24
C GLY A 313 29.90 5.47 24.27
N GLY A 314 28.59 5.77 24.24
CA GLY A 314 28.05 7.13 24.23
C GLY A 314 27.83 7.71 22.83
N ASN A 315 27.98 6.91 21.77
CA ASN A 315 27.77 7.35 20.40
C ASN A 315 26.31 7.21 19.98
N TRP A 316 25.58 8.33 19.99
CA TRP A 316 24.17 8.39 19.61
C TRP A 316 23.89 8.12 18.13
N SER A 317 24.90 8.17 17.26
CA SER A 317 24.78 7.83 15.83
C SER A 317 25.48 6.51 15.50
N SER A 318 25.62 5.62 16.49
CA SER A 318 26.25 4.32 16.30
C SER A 318 25.50 3.45 15.29
N ASN A 319 26.24 2.92 14.32
CA ASN A 319 25.78 1.91 13.37
C ASN A 319 26.97 1.00 13.03
N THR A 320 27.18 -0.02 13.86
CA THR A 320 28.33 -0.94 13.76
C THR A 320 28.05 -2.14 12.86
N GLY A 321 26.87 -2.22 12.25
CA GLY A 321 26.44 -3.36 11.43
C GLY A 321 26.02 -4.59 12.23
N ASN A 322 25.86 -4.49 13.56
CA ASN A 322 25.42 -5.59 14.43
C ASN A 322 23.89 -5.78 14.48
N GLY A 323 23.13 -5.06 13.66
CA GLY A 323 21.67 -5.12 13.62
C GLY A 323 20.96 -4.22 14.62
N TYR A 324 21.69 -3.45 15.42
CA TYR A 324 21.17 -2.46 16.36
C TYR A 324 21.69 -1.06 16.02
N TYR A 325 20.92 -0.03 16.38
CA TYR A 325 21.15 1.32 15.90
C TYR A 325 21.04 2.36 17.03
N GLY A 326 21.85 3.40 16.94
CA GLY A 326 21.82 4.57 17.83
C GLY A 326 22.51 4.35 19.18
N GLY A 327 22.38 5.34 20.05
CA GLY A 327 23.08 5.38 21.34
C GLY A 327 22.62 4.31 22.31
N LEU A 328 21.34 3.93 22.24
CA LEU A 328 20.69 2.96 23.11
C LEU A 328 20.53 1.57 22.46
N GLN A 329 21.19 1.35 21.32
CA GLN A 329 21.21 0.07 20.59
C GLN A 329 19.80 -0.50 20.35
N PHE A 330 18.95 0.25 19.64
CA PHE A 330 17.61 -0.23 19.29
C PHE A 330 17.65 -1.23 18.14
N SER A 331 16.86 -2.31 18.25
CA SER A 331 16.55 -3.16 17.09
C SER A 331 15.57 -2.44 16.15
N PRO A 332 15.56 -2.72 14.83
CA PRO A 332 14.61 -2.12 13.90
C PRO A 332 13.15 -2.33 14.31
N SER A 333 12.82 -3.53 14.81
CA SER A 333 11.45 -3.88 15.21
C SER A 333 11.02 -3.14 16.48
N THR A 334 11.90 -3.00 17.47
CA THR A 334 11.64 -2.19 18.67
C THR A 334 11.52 -0.71 18.30
N TRP A 335 12.43 -0.20 17.46
CA TRP A 335 12.39 1.19 17.00
C TRP A 335 11.06 1.52 16.29
N SER A 336 10.64 0.67 15.34
CA SER A 336 9.36 0.86 14.65
C SER A 336 8.17 0.65 15.57
N GLY A 337 8.22 -0.38 16.44
CA GLY A 337 7.11 -0.77 17.32
C GLY A 337 6.79 0.28 18.39
N PHE A 338 7.78 1.07 18.81
CA PHE A 338 7.60 2.13 19.81
C PHE A 338 7.52 3.55 19.19
N GLY A 339 7.30 3.62 17.88
CA GLY A 339 7.04 4.87 17.16
C GLY A 339 8.28 5.70 16.84
N GLY A 340 9.47 5.11 16.87
CA GLY A 340 10.71 5.77 16.44
C GLY A 340 10.73 6.10 14.95
N GLY A 341 9.96 5.35 14.14
CA GLY A 341 9.77 5.61 12.71
C GLY A 341 9.24 7.00 12.39
N ASP A 342 8.54 7.65 13.33
CA ASP A 342 8.04 9.03 13.19
C ASP A 342 9.17 10.07 13.23
N TYR A 343 10.29 9.76 13.89
CA TYR A 343 11.44 10.64 13.98
C TYR A 343 12.44 10.37 12.87
N ALA A 344 12.77 9.11 12.66
CA ALA A 344 13.64 8.68 11.57
C ALA A 344 13.42 7.20 11.22
N PRO A 345 13.75 6.78 9.99
CA PRO A 345 13.66 5.37 9.59
C PRO A 345 14.45 4.40 10.49
N ARG A 346 15.52 4.88 11.13
CA ARG A 346 16.35 4.13 12.08
C ARG A 346 16.84 5.02 13.21
N ALA A 347 17.16 4.41 14.35
CA ALA A 347 17.58 5.14 15.54
C ALA A 347 18.89 5.95 15.35
N ASP A 348 19.86 5.45 14.59
CA ASP A 348 21.14 6.14 14.31
C ASP A 348 20.98 7.47 13.57
N LEU A 349 19.85 7.61 12.85
CA LEU A 349 19.48 8.80 12.10
C LEU A 349 18.62 9.79 12.92
N ALA A 350 18.19 9.39 14.12
CA ALA A 350 17.40 10.22 15.02
C ALA A 350 18.31 10.95 16.02
N THR A 351 17.87 12.12 16.49
CA THR A 351 18.60 12.88 17.52
C THR A 351 18.56 12.14 18.85
N LYS A 352 19.53 12.44 19.74
CA LYS A 352 19.57 11.92 21.11
C LYS A 352 18.22 12.05 21.83
N GLN A 353 17.59 13.22 21.78
CA GLN A 353 16.32 13.46 22.46
C GLN A 353 15.17 12.60 21.89
N GLN A 354 15.18 12.36 20.57
CA GLN A 354 14.19 11.49 19.93
C GLN A 354 14.39 10.03 20.33
N GLN A 355 15.65 9.58 20.41
CA GLN A 355 15.97 8.24 20.90
C GLN A 355 15.55 8.05 22.37
N ILE A 356 15.80 9.05 23.22
CA ILE A 356 15.35 9.05 24.62
C ILE A 356 13.81 9.01 24.71
N ALA A 357 13.11 9.79 23.88
CA ALA A 357 11.64 9.76 23.86
C ALA A 357 11.05 8.39 23.48
N VAL A 358 11.72 7.64 22.60
CA VAL A 358 11.35 6.26 22.27
C VAL A 358 11.73 5.31 23.42
N ALA A 359 12.89 5.54 24.04
CA ALA A 359 13.38 4.74 25.17
C ALA A 359 12.46 4.82 26.39
N GLU A 360 11.94 6.00 26.72
CA GLU A 360 10.96 6.19 27.78
C GLU A 360 9.67 5.38 27.54
N LYS A 361 9.24 5.25 26.28
CA LYS A 361 8.09 4.41 25.92
C LYS A 361 8.40 2.92 26.08
N VAL A 362 9.60 2.51 25.69
CA VAL A 362 10.07 1.12 25.86
C VAL A 362 10.16 0.79 27.35
N LEU A 363 10.72 1.70 28.17
CA LEU A 363 10.85 1.56 29.61
C LEU A 363 9.49 1.45 30.29
N ALA A 364 8.51 2.25 29.88
CA ALA A 364 7.16 2.19 30.43
C ALA A 364 6.45 0.85 30.18
N VAL A 365 6.79 0.12 29.12
CA VAL A 365 6.14 -1.14 28.73
C VAL A 365 6.93 -2.37 29.20
N GLN A 366 8.25 -2.35 29.02
CA GLN A 366 9.12 -3.51 29.26
C GLN A 366 9.91 -3.41 30.57
N GLY A 367 9.89 -2.25 31.22
CA GLY A 367 10.70 -1.97 32.40
C GLY A 367 12.21 -1.92 32.10
N PRO A 368 13.06 -1.77 33.13
CA PRO A 368 14.51 -1.69 32.98
C PRO A 368 15.14 -2.93 32.32
N GLY A 369 14.41 -4.04 32.28
CA GLY A 369 14.83 -5.29 31.64
C GLY A 369 14.98 -5.23 30.12
N ALA A 370 14.50 -4.16 29.46
CA ALA A 370 14.79 -3.89 28.05
C ALA A 370 16.28 -3.65 27.78
N TRP A 371 17.04 -3.24 28.81
CA TRP A 371 18.50 -3.15 28.79
C TRP A 371 19.08 -4.01 29.93
N PRO A 372 19.18 -5.34 29.75
CA PRO A 372 19.44 -6.29 30.84
C PRO A 372 20.73 -6.03 31.63
N THR A 373 21.76 -5.53 30.94
CA THR A 373 23.10 -5.28 31.52
C THR A 373 23.32 -3.80 31.81
N CYS A 374 22.88 -2.93 30.91
CA CYS A 374 23.14 -1.49 30.97
C CYS A 374 22.01 -0.66 31.59
N GLY A 375 20.82 -1.22 31.79
CA GLY A 375 19.66 -0.57 32.42
C GLY A 375 19.74 -0.49 33.94
N ARG A 376 20.79 -1.03 34.57
CA ARG A 376 21.04 -0.90 36.02
C ARG A 376 21.37 0.52 36.47
N SER A 377 21.71 1.41 35.54
CA SER A 377 22.01 2.82 35.79
C SER A 377 20.84 3.78 35.52
N LEU A 378 19.61 3.25 35.32
CA LEU A 378 18.38 4.02 35.05
C LEU A 378 17.69 4.54 36.30
#